data_AF-A0A522P1B2-F1
#
_entry.id   AF-A0A522P1B2-F1
#
_cell.length_a   1.000
_cell.length_b   1.000
_cell.length_c   1.000
_cell.angle_alpha   90.00
_cell.angle_beta   90.00
_cell.angle_gamma   90.00
#
_symmetry.space_group_name_H-M   'P 1'
#
loop_
_entity.id
_entity.type
_entity.pdbx_description
1 polymer ?
#
loop_
_entity_poly.entity_id
_entity_poly.type
_entity_poly.pdbx_seq_one_letter_code
_entity_poly.pdbx_strand_id
1 'polypeptide(L)'
;MTSVTTIKVPRELRDRLAEYAHREHISLAAVIERAITGAEERAFWSAVRDDHAALTDADRAAYIPATSDHDDLADDADAALSENDGW
;
A
#
# COMPACT_ATOMS: atom_id res chain seq x y z
N MET A 1 -11.99 -8.36 23.84
CA MET A 1 -13.05 -7.34 23.97
C MET A 1 -12.56 -6.09 23.27
N THR A 2 -13.28 -5.59 22.27
CA THR A 2 -12.98 -4.29 21.64
C THR A 2 -13.37 -3.17 22.59
N SER A 3 -12.39 -2.40 23.06
CA SER A 3 -12.63 -1.23 23.92
C SER A 3 -12.95 -0.02 23.06
N VAL A 4 -14.07 0.65 23.33
CA VAL A 4 -14.46 1.89 22.64
C VAL A 4 -14.01 3.08 23.47
N THR A 5 -13.45 4.09 22.79
CA THR A 5 -13.08 5.37 23.40
C THR A 5 -13.68 6.53 22.61
N THR A 6 -13.74 7.72 23.23
CA THR A 6 -14.24 8.94 22.58
C THR A 6 -13.15 9.99 22.55
N ILE A 7 -12.88 10.56 21.37
CA ILE A 7 -11.98 11.70 21.22
C ILE A 7 -12.79 12.99 21.06
N LYS A 8 -12.29 14.09 21.62
CA LYS A 8 -12.84 15.43 21.38
C LYS A 8 -12.16 16.03 20.16
N VAL A 9 -12.96 16.48 19.21
CA VAL A 9 -12.50 17.12 17.98
C VAL A 9 -13.30 18.40 17.72
N PRO A 10 -12.76 19.37 16.95
CA PRO A 10 -13.55 20.50 16.47
C PRO A 10 -14.79 20.04 15.71
N ARG A 11 -15.89 20.79 15.86
CA ARG A 11 -17.18 20.44 15.24
C ARG A 11 -17.07 20.33 13.72
N GLU A 12 -16.38 21.27 13.11
CA GLU A 12 -16.15 21.30 11.65
C GLU A 12 -15.43 20.04 11.17
N LEU A 13 -14.42 19.56 11.92
CA LEU A 13 -13.72 18.32 11.58
C LEU A 13 -14.66 17.11 11.69
N ARG A 14 -15.46 17.04 12.76
CA ARG A 14 -16.44 15.96 12.92
C ARG A 14 -17.44 15.93 11.78
N ASP A 15 -17.93 17.09 11.35
CA ASP A 15 -18.92 17.18 10.28
C ASP A 15 -18.30 16.80 8.92
N ARG A 16 -17.05 17.20 8.64
CA ARG A 16 -16.29 16.73 7.47
C ARG A 16 -16.07 15.21 7.46
N LEU A 17 -15.73 14.64 8.62
CA LEU A 17 -15.57 13.19 8.76
C LEU A 17 -16.90 12.46 8.54
N ALA A 18 -18.00 13.03 9.02
CA ALA A 18 -19.34 12.46 8.84
C ALA A 18 -19.79 12.49 7.38
N GLU A 19 -19.53 13.57 6.66
CA GLU A 19 -19.84 13.67 5.23
C GLU A 19 -19.03 12.65 4.41
N TYR A 20 -17.75 12.52 4.71
CA TYR A 20 -16.90 11.50 4.07
C TYR A 20 -17.38 10.08 4.38
N ALA A 21 -17.66 9.78 5.65
CA ALA A 21 -18.19 8.50 6.09
C ALA A 21 -19.50 8.15 5.36
N HIS A 22 -20.40 9.13 5.20
CA HIS A 22 -21.67 8.96 4.52
C HIS A 22 -21.48 8.65 3.04
N ARG A 23 -20.62 9.40 2.34
CA ARG A 23 -20.33 9.19 0.92
C ARG A 23 -19.72 7.82 0.63
N GLU A 24 -18.85 7.35 1.51
CA GLU A 24 -18.16 6.06 1.38
C GLU A 24 -18.94 4.90 2.01
N HIS A 25 -20.13 5.16 2.61
CA HIS A 25 -20.96 4.18 3.31
C HIS A 25 -20.22 3.40 4.42
N ILE A 26 -19.30 4.06 5.13
CA ILE A 26 -18.52 3.48 6.22
C ILE A 26 -18.77 4.19 7.55
N SER A 27 -18.30 3.60 8.65
CA SER A 27 -18.38 4.23 9.97
C SER A 27 -17.35 5.34 10.13
N LEU A 28 -17.62 6.28 11.04
CA LEU A 28 -16.67 7.37 11.34
C LEU A 28 -15.34 6.85 11.92
N ALA A 29 -15.39 5.73 12.66
CA ALA A 29 -14.20 5.04 13.15
C ALA A 29 -13.37 4.47 11.98
N ALA A 30 -14.04 3.84 11.00
CA ALA A 30 -13.37 3.30 9.81
C ALA A 30 -12.73 4.40 8.95
N VAL A 31 -13.34 5.61 8.90
CA VAL A 31 -12.70 6.77 8.24
C VAL A 31 -11.38 7.13 8.93
N ILE A 32 -11.37 7.16 10.27
CA ILE A 32 -10.17 7.48 11.05
C ILE A 32 -9.10 6.40 10.83
N GLU A 33 -9.46 5.12 10.89
CA GLU A 33 -8.55 4.01 10.60
C GLU A 33 -7.93 4.14 9.21
N ARG A 34 -8.74 4.35 8.17
CA ARG A 34 -8.26 4.52 6.80
C ARG A 34 -7.35 5.73 6.65
N ALA A 35 -7.65 6.83 7.34
CA ALA A 35 -6.81 8.03 7.33
C ALA A 35 -5.44 7.78 7.97
N ILE A 36 -5.40 7.01 9.06
CA ILE A 36 -4.15 6.62 9.74
C ILE A 36 -3.35 5.68 8.84
N THR A 37 -3.94 4.60 8.33
CA THR A 37 -3.26 3.65 7.45
C THR A 37 -2.67 4.37 6.22
N GLY A 38 -3.43 5.27 5.59
CA GLY A 38 -2.91 6.05 4.47
C GLY A 38 -1.78 7.01 4.86
N ALA A 39 -1.77 7.55 6.08
CA ALA A 39 -0.68 8.38 6.58
C ALA A 39 0.58 7.55 6.89
N GLU A 40 0.42 6.38 7.49
CA GLU A 40 1.50 5.43 7.76
C GLU A 40 2.14 4.93 6.47
N GLU A 41 1.33 4.57 5.48
CA GLU A 41 1.82 4.14 4.17
C GLU A 41 2.65 5.25 3.49
N ARG A 42 2.16 6.50 3.51
CA ARG A 42 2.92 7.63 2.97
C ARG A 42 4.23 7.85 3.73
N ALA A 43 4.22 7.73 5.05
CA ALA A 43 5.42 7.88 5.87
C ALA A 43 6.43 6.78 5.56
N PHE A 44 5.97 5.53 5.43
CA PHE A 44 6.79 4.39 5.03
C PHE A 44 7.45 4.64 3.67
N TRP A 45 6.67 5.01 2.64
CA TRP A 45 7.22 5.27 1.31
C TRP A 45 8.12 6.49 1.24
N SER A 46 7.92 7.48 2.12
CA SER A 46 8.85 8.61 2.27
C SER A 46 10.19 8.10 2.79
N ALA A 47 10.18 7.33 3.87
CA ALA A 47 11.40 6.78 4.47
C ALA A 47 12.18 5.88 3.48
N VAL A 48 11.48 4.98 2.77
CA VAL A 48 12.10 4.14 1.74
C VAL A 48 12.79 4.97 0.66
N ARG A 49 12.14 6.07 0.23
CA ARG A 49 12.71 6.96 -0.79
C ARG A 49 13.94 7.69 -0.29
N ASP A 50 13.90 8.18 0.95
CA ASP A 50 15.00 8.88 1.58
C ASP A 50 16.21 7.95 1.79
N ASP A 51 15.96 6.72 2.25
CA ASP A 51 16.98 5.67 2.37
C ASP A 51 17.61 5.34 1.01
N HIS A 52 16.78 5.17 -0.03
CA HIS A 52 17.28 4.91 -1.38
C HIS A 52 18.07 6.07 -1.99
N ALA A 53 17.71 7.31 -1.64
CA ALA A 53 18.45 8.50 -2.07
C ALA A 53 19.81 8.61 -1.37
N ALA A 54 19.94 8.06 -0.17
CA ALA A 54 21.19 8.03 0.58
C ALA A 54 22.13 6.88 0.19
N LEU A 55 21.65 5.85 -0.52
CA LEU A 55 22.48 4.74 -1.01
C LEU A 55 23.54 5.23 -2.01
N THR A 56 24.80 4.84 -1.78
CA THR A 56 25.87 5.06 -2.75
C THR A 56 25.73 4.10 -3.94
N ASP A 57 26.40 4.39 -5.05
CA ASP A 57 26.43 3.49 -6.22
C ASP A 57 27.03 2.11 -5.87
N ALA A 58 27.95 2.06 -4.91
CA ALA A 58 28.52 0.81 -4.41
C ALA A 58 27.49 0.00 -3.60
N ASP A 59 26.71 0.66 -2.74
CA ASP A 59 25.64 0.01 -1.96
C ASP A 59 24.49 -0.46 -2.87
N ARG A 60 24.19 0.33 -3.91
CA ARG A 60 23.20 -0.01 -4.94
C ARG A 60 23.65 -1.20 -5.79
N ALA A 61 24.94 -1.29 -6.12
CA ALA A 61 25.50 -2.44 -6.84
C ALA A 61 25.60 -3.70 -5.98
N ALA A 62 25.76 -3.55 -4.66
CA ALA A 62 25.74 -4.65 -3.70
C ALA A 62 24.32 -5.14 -3.37
N TYR A 63 23.29 -4.33 -3.63
CA TYR A 63 21.88 -4.73 -3.57
C TYR A 63 21.57 -5.69 -4.74
N ILE A 64 21.99 -6.94 -4.59
CA ILE A 64 21.57 -8.04 -5.45
C ILE A 64 20.10 -8.30 -5.09
N PRO A 65 19.13 -8.05 -5.98
CA PRO A 65 17.79 -8.58 -5.75
C PRO A 65 17.96 -10.09 -5.63
N ALA A 66 17.68 -10.64 -4.45
CA ALA A 66 17.59 -12.07 -4.27
C ALA A 66 16.48 -12.53 -5.22
N THR A 67 16.88 -12.96 -6.42
CA THR A 67 16.17 -13.85 -7.34
C THR A 67 14.65 -13.81 -7.13
N SER A 68 13.99 -12.73 -7.54
CA SER A 68 12.82 -13.00 -8.35
C SER A 68 13.39 -13.75 -9.54
N ASP A 69 13.17 -15.07 -9.58
CA ASP A 69 13.28 -15.81 -10.83
C ASP A 69 12.73 -14.88 -11.91
N HIS A 70 13.57 -14.61 -12.92
CA HIS A 70 13.17 -13.79 -14.05
C HIS A 70 11.90 -14.41 -14.62
N ASP A 71 10.75 -13.90 -14.20
CA ASP A 71 9.48 -14.08 -14.89
C ASP A 71 9.62 -13.25 -16.16
N ASP A 72 10.37 -13.82 -17.10
CA ASP A 72 10.47 -13.31 -18.43
C ASP A 72 9.17 -13.68 -19.12
N LEU A 73 8.20 -12.75 -19.05
CA LEU A 73 6.92 -12.85 -19.78
C LEU A 73 7.10 -13.00 -21.31
N ALA A 74 8.33 -12.95 -21.81
CA ALA A 74 8.71 -13.24 -23.19
C ALA A 74 9.36 -14.62 -23.39
N ASP A 75 9.38 -15.49 -22.37
CA ASP A 75 9.80 -16.88 -22.51
C ASP A 75 8.84 -17.64 -23.44
N ASP A 76 9.39 -18.18 -24.52
CA ASP A 76 8.69 -19.01 -25.50
C ASP A 76 8.05 -20.28 -24.87
N ALA A 77 8.46 -20.69 -23.66
CA ALA A 77 7.88 -21.82 -22.92
C ALA A 77 6.43 -21.57 -22.50
N ASP A 78 6.04 -20.31 -22.25
CA ASP A 78 4.66 -19.97 -21.91
C ASP A 78 3.72 -20.05 -23.12
N ALA A 79 4.24 -19.79 -24.32
CA ALA A 79 3.49 -19.96 -25.57
C ALA A 79 3.15 -21.45 -25.84
N ALA A 80 3.94 -22.38 -25.32
CA ALA A 80 3.69 -23.82 -25.46
C ALA A 80 2.52 -24.32 -24.59
N LEU A 81 2.08 -23.55 -23.59
CA LEU A 81 0.94 -23.91 -22.73
C LEU A 81 -0.43 -23.65 -23.39
N SER A 82 -0.52 -22.91 -24.50
CA SER A 82 -1.80 -22.68 -25.19
C SER A 82 -2.18 -23.76 -26.21
N GLU A 83 -1.26 -24.66 -26.56
CA GLU A 83 -1.45 -25.64 -27.64
C GLU A 83 -1.99 -27.00 -27.20
N ASN A 84 -2.03 -27.32 -25.90
CA ASN A 84 -2.33 -28.67 -25.43
C ASN A 84 -3.41 -28.82 -24.35
N ASP A 85 -4.37 -27.90 -24.24
CA ASP A 85 -5.65 -28.27 -23.63
C ASP A 85 -6.83 -27.54 -24.29
N GLY A 86 -7.62 -28.35 -24.99
CA GLY A 86 -8.90 -27.98 -25.55
C GLY A 86 -9.95 -27.73 -24.48
N TRP A 87 -10.90 -26.87 -24.84
CA TRP A 87 -12.26 -26.90 -24.30
C TRP A 87 -13.05 -28.04 -24.92
#